data_AF-A0A5M4AXU2-F1
#
_entry.id   AF-A0A5M4AXU2-F1
#
_cell.length_a   1.000
_cell.length_b   1.000
_cell.length_c   1.000
_cell.angle_alpha   90.00
_cell.angle_beta   90.00
_cell.angle_gamma   90.00
#
_symmetry.space_group_name_H-M   'P 1'
#
loop_
_entity.id
_entity.type
_entity.pdbx_description
1 polymer ?
#
loop_
_entity_poly.entity_id
_entity_poly.type
_entity_poly.pdbx_seq_one_letter_code
_entity_poly.pdbx_strand_id
1 'polypeptide(L)'
;MIKRITFILLLQVFLLGTKSYAQDPHFSQFYAAPTFMSPSLAGSTGGVRVTTNYRNQWPGIKQAYQSYAVSGDMYVNKYHSGFGAIMVTDQAGSADYNTTYLGLQYSYRIQLGENLQFIPGLQFTLGQMSLNRNKLIFPDGLVNGGQSSGNAYLAETKANYFDFNTSLFLYSRKYWIGTTVEHMMQPSYSFLDDQAKTSMKMVVFGGMNIWRERVSRIEEPRRAAFCYRYEHQHNFSQLDFGAYWYSRSLEFGAWWRGIPVFKNENLGTHYLDNDAVVLSAALVTGSFRFGYSYDIQTSDLAGFGGGAHEISIIIEFGDIFGCGAQYLDCFTKRAGLHFNKEQPRNLKIYY
;
A
#
# COMPACT_ATOMS: atom_id res chain seq x y z
N MET A 1 3.85 -24.04 -50.75
CA MET A 1 2.67 -23.35 -50.17
C MET A 1 2.64 -23.44 -48.65
N ILE A 2 2.78 -24.65 -48.06
CA ILE A 2 2.73 -24.88 -46.60
C ILE A 2 3.73 -24.02 -45.81
N LYS A 3 5.01 -23.93 -46.21
CA LYS A 3 6.03 -23.13 -45.50
C LYS A 3 5.73 -21.62 -45.41
N ARG A 4 5.01 -21.06 -46.39
CA ARG A 4 4.58 -19.64 -46.37
C ARG A 4 3.39 -19.43 -45.42
N ILE A 5 2.49 -20.40 -45.33
CA ILE A 5 1.35 -20.38 -44.41
C ILE A 5 1.84 -20.52 -42.96
N THR A 6 2.81 -21.40 -42.70
CA THR A 6 3.41 -21.55 -41.37
C THR A 6 4.12 -20.28 -40.90
N PHE A 7 4.83 -19.59 -41.81
CA PHE A 7 5.50 -18.32 -41.51
C PHE A 7 4.51 -17.18 -41.21
N ILE A 8 3.40 -17.09 -41.95
CA ILE A 8 2.35 -16.10 -41.71
C ILE A 8 1.62 -16.36 -40.38
N LEU A 9 1.36 -17.62 -40.03
CA LEU A 9 0.79 -18.01 -38.73
C LEU A 9 1.72 -17.67 -37.55
N LEU A 10 3.03 -17.94 -37.69
CA LEU A 10 4.04 -17.56 -36.69
C LEU A 10 4.17 -16.04 -36.53
N LEU A 11 4.05 -15.28 -37.62
CA LEU A 11 4.08 -13.81 -37.59
C LEU A 11 2.81 -13.23 -36.95
N GLN A 12 1.64 -13.85 -37.13
CA GLN A 12 0.39 -13.44 -36.49
C GLN A 12 0.39 -13.73 -34.97
N VAL A 13 1.04 -14.80 -34.52
CA VAL A 13 1.23 -15.07 -33.08
C VAL A 13 2.14 -14.03 -32.42
N PHE A 14 3.10 -13.46 -33.15
CA PHE A 14 3.98 -12.39 -32.66
C PHE A 14 3.33 -11.00 -32.67
N LEU A 15 2.21 -10.82 -33.39
CA LEU A 15 1.46 -9.56 -33.51
C LEU A 15 0.27 -9.45 -32.53
N LEU A 16 -0.02 -10.51 -31.77
CA LEU A 16 -0.96 -10.43 -30.64
C LEU A 16 -0.25 -9.75 -29.47
N GLY A 17 -0.25 -8.42 -29.49
CA GLY A 17 0.18 -7.61 -28.36
C GLY A 17 -0.62 -8.00 -27.13
N THR A 18 0.04 -8.66 -26.18
CA THR A 18 -0.54 -8.91 -24.86
C THR A 18 -0.79 -7.55 -24.22
N LYS A 19 -2.06 -7.25 -23.91
CA LYS A 19 -2.36 -6.12 -23.02
C LYS A 19 -1.68 -6.43 -21.68
N SER A 20 -0.59 -5.73 -21.40
CA SER A 20 0.06 -5.80 -20.10
C SER A 20 -0.79 -4.98 -19.14
N TYR A 21 -1.34 -5.64 -18.12
CA TYR A 21 -2.02 -4.96 -17.03
C TYR A 21 -0.97 -4.61 -15.98
N ALA A 22 -0.71 -3.31 -15.80
CA ALA A 22 0.12 -2.85 -14.71
C ALA A 22 -0.61 -3.07 -13.38
N GLN A 23 0.13 -3.50 -12.37
CA GLN A 23 -0.35 -3.59 -10.99
C GLN A 23 0.15 -2.38 -10.21
N ASP A 24 -0.69 -1.89 -9.29
CA ASP A 24 -0.25 -0.86 -8.36
C ASP A 24 0.78 -1.44 -7.37
N PRO A 25 1.73 -0.62 -6.89
CA PRO A 25 2.65 -1.04 -5.84
C PRO A 25 1.85 -1.52 -4.62
N HIS A 26 2.38 -2.52 -3.93
CA HIS A 26 1.81 -3.04 -2.70
C HIS A 26 2.90 -3.24 -1.66
N PHE A 27 2.56 -3.01 -0.40
CA PHE A 27 3.42 -3.29 0.74
C PHE A 27 3.02 -4.61 1.41
N SER A 28 3.93 -5.25 2.11
CA SER A 28 3.73 -6.50 2.85
C SER A 28 3.34 -6.27 4.29
N GLN A 29 3.76 -5.14 4.86
CA GLN A 29 3.39 -4.74 6.21
C GLN A 29 2.16 -3.84 6.15
N PHE A 30 1.00 -4.42 5.84
CA PHE A 30 -0.25 -3.67 5.68
C PHE A 30 -0.56 -2.76 6.88
N TYR A 31 -0.26 -3.23 8.09
CA TYR A 31 -0.48 -2.47 9.32
C TYR A 31 0.69 -1.55 9.73
N ALA A 32 1.85 -1.67 9.08
CA ALA A 32 2.92 -0.70 9.17
C ALA A 32 2.83 0.39 8.07
N ALA A 33 1.79 0.35 7.23
CA ALA A 33 1.46 1.37 6.24
C ALA A 33 -0.05 1.70 6.27
N PRO A 34 -0.62 2.13 7.41
CA PRO A 34 -2.07 2.24 7.61
C PRO A 34 -2.74 3.24 6.67
N THR A 35 -2.13 4.42 6.46
CA THR A 35 -2.65 5.44 5.54
C THR A 35 -2.55 4.99 4.08
N PHE A 36 -1.60 4.13 3.74
CA PHE A 36 -1.53 3.53 2.40
C PHE A 36 -2.67 2.53 2.19
N MET A 37 -3.00 1.75 3.22
CA MET A 37 -4.07 0.76 3.17
C MET A 37 -5.47 1.38 3.05
N SER A 38 -5.71 2.49 3.74
CA SER A 38 -7.02 3.14 3.73
C SER A 38 -6.98 4.58 4.24
N PRO A 39 -7.61 5.55 3.54
CA PRO A 39 -7.74 6.91 4.05
C PRO A 39 -8.57 7.00 5.35
N SER A 40 -9.44 6.03 5.63
CA SER A 40 -10.15 5.91 6.92
C SER A 40 -9.22 5.71 8.11
N LEU A 41 -7.98 5.26 7.87
CA LEU A 41 -6.96 5.06 8.91
C LEU A 41 -6.09 6.31 9.15
N ALA A 42 -6.31 7.40 8.42
CA ALA A 42 -5.72 8.70 8.76
C ALA A 42 -6.23 9.17 10.13
N GLY A 43 -5.33 9.53 11.04
CA GLY A 43 -5.68 9.87 12.43
C GLY A 43 -6.16 8.65 13.24
N SER A 44 -5.73 7.44 12.88
CA SER A 44 -6.04 6.23 13.66
C SER A 44 -5.30 6.14 15.00
N THR A 45 -4.25 6.95 15.17
CA THR A 45 -3.53 7.12 16.43
C THR A 45 -3.93 8.42 17.11
N GLY A 46 -3.62 8.54 18.40
CA GLY A 46 -3.92 9.76 19.16
C GLY A 46 -2.98 10.94 18.86
N GLY A 47 -1.84 10.72 18.24
CA GLY A 47 -0.82 11.74 18.03
C GLY A 47 -0.67 12.14 16.56
N VAL A 48 0.32 12.99 16.31
CA VAL A 48 0.94 13.04 14.99
C VAL A 48 1.74 11.75 14.81
N ARG A 49 1.51 11.05 13.70
CA ARG A 49 2.26 9.88 13.28
C ARG A 49 2.95 10.21 11.96
N VAL A 50 4.23 9.84 11.88
CA VAL A 50 4.97 9.82 10.62
C VAL A 50 5.37 8.38 10.35
N THR A 51 5.11 7.91 9.13
CA THR A 51 5.39 6.55 8.69
C THR A 51 6.26 6.61 7.44
N THR A 52 7.29 5.77 7.38
CA THR A 52 8.13 5.59 6.19
C THR A 52 8.25 4.11 5.90
N ASN A 53 7.98 3.72 4.66
CA ASN A 53 8.12 2.35 4.19
C ASN A 53 9.05 2.36 2.97
N TYR A 54 9.95 1.38 2.94
CA TYR A 54 10.78 1.08 1.79
C TYR A 54 10.62 -0.39 1.46
N ARG A 55 10.34 -0.70 0.20
CA ARG A 55 10.20 -2.06 -0.31
C ARG A 55 11.12 -2.25 -1.51
N ASN A 56 11.91 -3.32 -1.47
CA ASN A 56 12.71 -3.80 -2.60
C ASN A 56 12.19 -5.18 -3.00
N GLN A 57 11.50 -5.24 -4.13
CA GLN A 57 10.89 -6.45 -4.63
C GLN A 57 11.75 -7.08 -5.71
N TRP A 58 12.07 -8.35 -5.49
CA TRP A 58 12.87 -9.21 -6.36
C TRP A 58 14.28 -8.67 -6.62
N PRO A 59 15.11 -8.48 -5.57
CA PRO A 59 16.46 -7.94 -5.72
C PRO A 59 17.40 -8.79 -6.60
N GLY A 60 17.09 -10.09 -6.79
CA GLY A 60 17.82 -10.96 -7.72
C GLY A 60 17.61 -10.61 -9.20
N ILE A 61 16.54 -9.86 -9.50
CA ILE A 61 16.26 -9.35 -10.84
C ILE A 61 16.76 -7.90 -10.91
N LYS A 62 17.67 -7.64 -11.85
CA LYS A 62 18.26 -6.31 -12.02
C LYS A 62 17.16 -5.29 -12.36
N GLN A 63 17.01 -4.27 -11.50
CA GLN A 63 16.06 -3.18 -11.66
C GLN A 63 14.60 -3.67 -11.77
N ALA A 64 14.20 -4.55 -10.84
CA ALA A 64 12.82 -5.00 -10.70
C ALA A 64 11.90 -3.87 -10.19
N TYR A 65 11.58 -3.85 -8.89
CA TYR A 65 10.67 -2.87 -8.30
C TYR A 65 11.21 -2.33 -6.98
N GLN A 66 11.19 -1.00 -6.85
CA GLN A 66 11.54 -0.31 -5.61
C GLN A 66 10.46 0.70 -5.27
N SER A 67 9.79 0.50 -4.13
CA SER A 67 8.69 1.33 -3.69
C SER A 67 9.04 2.04 -2.40
N TYR A 68 8.71 3.32 -2.34
CA TYR A 68 8.91 4.21 -1.20
C TYR A 68 7.57 4.83 -0.83
N ALA A 69 7.21 4.82 0.44
CA ALA A 69 6.06 5.57 0.93
C ALA A 69 6.46 6.38 2.16
N VAL A 70 6.03 7.64 2.21
CA VAL A 70 6.14 8.49 3.38
C VAL A 70 4.75 9.05 3.65
N SER A 71 4.25 8.89 4.86
CA SER A 71 2.99 9.49 5.28
C SER A 71 3.12 10.20 6.61
N GLY A 72 2.28 11.23 6.77
CA GLY A 72 2.09 11.95 8.02
C GLY A 72 0.60 12.10 8.27
N ASP A 73 0.14 11.72 9.45
CA ASP A 73 -1.27 11.83 9.82
C ASP A 73 -1.47 12.25 11.28
N MET A 74 -2.61 12.85 11.56
CA MET A 74 -3.00 13.30 12.89
C MET A 74 -4.50 13.21 13.10
N TYR A 75 -4.90 13.08 14.35
CA TYR A 75 -6.30 13.16 14.76
C TYR A 75 -6.59 14.45 15.52
N VAL A 76 -7.68 15.13 15.15
CA VAL A 76 -8.13 16.37 15.80
C VAL A 76 -9.45 16.10 16.52
N ASN A 77 -9.37 15.93 17.85
CA ASN A 77 -10.51 15.55 18.70
C ASN A 77 -11.71 16.49 18.54
N LYS A 78 -11.48 17.81 18.50
CA LYS A 78 -12.53 18.83 18.41
C LYS A 78 -13.47 18.61 17.22
N TYR A 79 -12.94 18.15 16.10
CA TYR A 79 -13.70 17.93 14.87
C TYR A 79 -14.07 16.46 14.66
N HIS A 80 -13.63 15.58 15.56
CA HIS A 80 -13.70 14.13 15.38
C HIS A 80 -13.08 13.65 14.05
N SER A 81 -12.11 14.40 13.53
CA SER A 81 -11.57 14.20 12.18
C SER A 81 -10.10 13.82 12.20
N GLY A 82 -9.71 12.91 11.30
CA GLY A 82 -8.32 12.64 10.96
C GLY A 82 -7.91 13.36 9.69
N PHE A 83 -6.67 13.83 9.66
CA PHE A 83 -6.05 14.46 8.49
C PHE A 83 -4.75 13.75 8.21
N GLY A 84 -4.48 13.45 6.94
CA GLY A 84 -3.25 12.79 6.53
C GLY A 84 -2.75 13.29 5.19
N ALA A 85 -1.46 13.11 4.95
CA ALA A 85 -0.85 13.23 3.65
C ALA A 85 0.06 12.01 3.43
N ILE A 86 0.09 11.50 2.21
CA ILE A 86 0.94 10.38 1.82
C ILE A 86 1.61 10.69 0.48
N MET A 87 2.90 10.42 0.38
CA MET A 87 3.62 10.43 -0.88
C MET A 87 4.14 9.03 -1.13
N VAL A 88 3.87 8.49 -2.32
CA VAL A 88 4.35 7.18 -2.74
C VAL A 88 5.08 7.33 -4.06
N THR A 89 6.25 6.71 -4.15
CA THR A 89 7.02 6.59 -5.38
C THR A 89 7.33 5.13 -5.61
N ASP A 90 6.94 4.62 -6.77
CA ASP A 90 7.32 3.30 -7.26
C ASP A 90 8.21 3.45 -8.48
N GLN A 91 9.35 2.76 -8.47
CA GLN A 91 10.30 2.70 -9.57
C GLN A 91 10.36 1.27 -10.11
N ALA A 92 10.12 1.12 -11.40
CA ALA A 92 10.16 -0.16 -12.08
C ALA A 92 11.08 -0.16 -13.31
N GLY A 93 11.68 -1.31 -13.58
CA GLY A 93 12.35 -1.61 -14.84
C GLY A 93 13.67 -0.85 -15.07
N SER A 94 14.35 -1.22 -16.15
CA SER A 94 15.69 -0.71 -16.48
C SER A 94 15.73 0.74 -16.98
N ALA A 95 14.57 1.28 -17.34
CA ALA A 95 14.40 2.63 -17.86
C ALA A 95 13.96 3.65 -16.79
N ASP A 96 14.06 3.29 -15.50
CA ASP A 96 13.57 4.08 -14.37
C ASP A 96 12.13 4.57 -14.60
N TYR A 97 11.20 3.66 -14.88
CA TYR A 97 9.80 4.01 -14.97
C TYR A 97 9.30 4.33 -13.55
N ASN A 98 9.05 5.61 -13.30
CA ASN A 98 8.69 6.11 -11.98
C ASN A 98 7.24 6.57 -11.94
N THR A 99 6.46 6.03 -11.01
CA THR A 99 5.12 6.49 -10.68
C THR A 99 5.16 7.13 -9.31
N THR A 100 4.92 8.44 -9.23
CA THR A 100 4.90 9.18 -7.96
C THR A 100 3.55 9.82 -7.77
N TYR A 101 2.96 9.70 -6.58
CA TYR A 101 1.75 10.44 -6.24
C TYR A 101 1.79 11.03 -4.85
N LEU A 102 1.07 12.15 -4.69
CA LEU A 102 0.78 12.80 -3.43
C LEU A 102 -0.72 12.69 -3.16
N GLY A 103 -1.09 12.05 -2.05
CA GLY A 103 -2.46 11.90 -1.57
C GLY A 103 -2.72 12.78 -0.34
N LEU A 104 -3.82 13.54 -0.35
CA LEU A 104 -4.35 14.22 0.83
C LEU A 104 -5.55 13.45 1.34
N GLN A 105 -5.54 13.11 2.63
CA GLN A 105 -6.49 12.20 3.25
C GLN A 105 -7.30 12.91 4.34
N TYR A 106 -8.58 12.58 4.40
CA TYR A 106 -9.49 13.03 5.43
C TYR A 106 -10.31 11.84 5.95
N SER A 107 -10.46 11.73 7.27
CA SER A 107 -11.33 10.74 7.89
C SER A 107 -12.25 11.42 8.90
N TYR A 108 -13.45 10.88 9.09
CA TYR A 108 -14.39 11.39 10.09
C TYR A 108 -14.86 10.25 10.99
N ARG A 109 -14.74 10.41 12.31
CA ARG A 109 -15.07 9.36 13.27
C ARG A 109 -16.45 9.54 13.84
N ILE A 110 -17.30 8.54 13.61
CA ILE A 110 -18.65 8.45 14.15
C ILE A 110 -18.66 7.34 15.21
N GLN A 111 -19.01 7.68 16.44
CA GLN A 111 -19.17 6.71 17.52
C GLN A 111 -20.58 6.09 17.45
N LEU A 112 -20.66 4.79 17.19
CA LEU A 112 -21.91 4.02 17.15
C LEU A 112 -22.04 3.21 18.44
N GLY A 113 -22.74 3.76 19.44
CA GLY A 113 -22.85 3.14 20.78
C GLY A 113 -21.51 3.11 21.53
N GLU A 114 -21.35 2.19 22.48
CA GLU A 114 -20.18 2.21 23.39
C GLU A 114 -18.90 1.60 22.80
N ASN A 115 -19.03 0.64 21.89
CA ASN A 115 -17.92 -0.24 21.49
C ASN A 115 -17.67 -0.29 19.97
N LEU A 116 -18.44 0.43 19.16
CA LEU A 116 -18.34 0.41 17.71
C LEU A 116 -18.12 1.83 17.17
N GLN A 117 -17.25 1.94 16.18
CA GLN A 117 -16.97 3.19 15.49
C GLN A 117 -17.08 2.97 13.99
N PHE A 118 -17.64 3.96 13.30
CA PHE A 118 -17.72 4.02 11.86
C PHE A 118 -16.90 5.22 11.36
N ILE A 119 -15.97 4.96 10.46
CA ILE A 119 -14.97 5.92 10.01
C ILE A 119 -14.94 5.91 8.48
N PRO A 120 -15.76 6.74 7.82
CA PRO A 120 -15.55 7.06 6.41
C PRO A 120 -14.24 7.84 6.21
N GLY A 121 -13.60 7.61 5.06
CA GLY A 121 -12.36 8.26 4.66
C GLY A 121 -12.36 8.61 3.18
N LEU A 122 -11.71 9.71 2.83
CA LEU A 122 -11.56 10.21 1.47
C LEU A 122 -10.10 10.53 1.20
N GLN A 123 -9.66 10.36 -0.04
CA GLN A 123 -8.35 10.78 -0.49
C GLN A 123 -8.43 11.43 -1.86
N PHE A 124 -7.78 12.59 -1.99
CA PHE A 124 -7.52 13.24 -3.27
C PHE A 124 -6.05 13.03 -3.64
N THR A 125 -5.79 12.60 -4.86
CA THR A 125 -4.45 12.22 -5.30
C THR A 125 -4.04 13.01 -6.54
N LEU A 126 -2.85 13.58 -6.50
CA LEU A 126 -2.15 14.11 -7.66
C LEU A 126 -0.96 13.21 -7.96
N GLY A 127 -0.92 12.66 -9.16
CA GLY A 127 0.12 11.73 -9.58
C GLY A 127 0.86 12.18 -10.82
N GLN A 128 2.08 11.71 -10.94
CA GLN A 128 2.95 11.89 -12.09
C GLN A 128 3.66 10.58 -12.40
N MET A 129 3.57 10.16 -13.64
CA MET A 129 4.39 9.11 -14.20
C MET A 129 5.55 9.73 -14.95
N SER A 130 6.70 9.08 -14.95
CA SER A 130 7.84 9.49 -15.75
C SER A 130 8.68 8.32 -16.23
N LEU A 131 9.34 8.49 -17.38
CA LEU A 131 10.20 7.48 -17.99
C LEU A 131 11.55 8.11 -18.36
N ASN A 132 12.65 7.49 -17.95
CA ASN A 132 13.98 7.96 -18.34
C ASN A 132 14.34 7.44 -19.74
N ARG A 133 14.06 8.29 -20.74
CA ARG A 133 14.33 7.98 -22.14
C ARG A 133 15.79 7.63 -22.44
N ASN A 134 16.74 8.25 -21.75
CA ASN A 134 18.17 8.04 -22.02
C ASN A 134 18.63 6.61 -21.65
N LYS A 135 17.85 5.89 -20.85
CA LYS A 135 18.11 4.50 -20.47
C LYS A 135 17.38 3.49 -21.35
N LEU A 136 16.55 3.93 -22.29
CA LEU A 136 15.87 3.06 -23.24
C LEU A 136 16.86 2.59 -24.29
N ILE A 137 16.90 1.27 -24.49
CA ILE A 137 17.69 0.64 -25.55
C ILE A 137 16.72 0.30 -26.67
N PHE A 138 16.80 1.03 -27.78
CA PHE A 138 16.02 0.73 -28.97
C PHE A 138 16.84 -0.15 -29.93
N PRO A 139 16.23 -1.21 -30.51
CA PRO A 139 16.93 -2.09 -31.45
C PRO A 139 17.54 -1.37 -32.67
N ASP A 140 16.91 -0.28 -33.13
CA ASP A 140 17.39 0.53 -34.26
C ASP A 140 18.67 1.33 -33.93
N GLY A 141 18.82 1.77 -32.68
CA GLY A 141 20.01 2.48 -32.19
C GLY A 141 21.25 1.60 -32.05
N LEU A 142 21.07 0.27 -31.91
CA LEU A 142 22.16 -0.70 -31.87
C LEU A 142 22.76 -0.99 -33.26
N VAL A 143 21.99 -0.77 -34.33
CA VAL A 143 22.41 -1.03 -35.72
C VAL A 143 23.09 0.18 -36.36
N ASN A 144 22.73 1.41 -35.97
CA ASN A 144 23.21 2.66 -36.60
C ASN A 144 24.15 3.49 -35.71
N GLY A 145 24.94 2.87 -34.83
CA GLY A 145 25.98 3.59 -34.07
C GLY A 145 25.45 4.65 -33.09
N GLY A 146 24.27 4.45 -32.51
CA GLY A 146 23.72 5.29 -31.43
C GLY A 146 22.68 6.35 -31.83
N GLN A 147 22.37 6.51 -33.11
CA GLN A 147 21.28 7.39 -33.57
C GLN A 147 19.99 6.57 -33.75
N SER A 148 19.13 6.54 -32.72
CA SER A 148 17.81 5.91 -32.79
C SER A 148 16.77 6.87 -33.41
N SER A 149 15.98 6.35 -34.35
CA SER A 149 14.83 7.00 -34.98
C SER A 149 13.59 7.07 -34.07
N GLY A 150 13.65 6.53 -32.84
CA GLY A 150 12.60 6.62 -31.82
C GLY A 150 12.27 8.04 -31.31
N ASN A 151 12.90 9.10 -31.85
CA ASN A 151 12.64 10.51 -31.52
C ASN A 151 11.19 10.95 -31.75
N ALA A 152 10.47 10.37 -32.71
CA ALA A 152 9.09 10.79 -33.00
C ALA A 152 8.00 10.10 -32.14
N TYR A 153 8.24 8.90 -31.61
CA TYR A 153 7.17 8.09 -31.01
C TYR A 153 6.97 8.30 -29.51
N LEU A 154 7.98 8.72 -28.75
CA LEU A 154 7.89 9.01 -27.30
C LEU A 154 8.43 10.43 -27.04
N ALA A 155 7.72 11.44 -27.54
CA ALA A 155 8.06 12.85 -27.34
C ALA A 155 7.85 13.26 -25.88
N GLU A 156 6.74 12.84 -25.28
CA GLU A 156 6.44 13.05 -23.87
C GLU A 156 6.89 11.87 -23.03
N THR A 157 7.55 12.19 -21.92
CA THR A 157 8.07 11.21 -20.96
C THR A 157 7.51 11.42 -19.56
N LYS A 158 6.51 12.31 -19.44
CA LYS A 158 5.82 12.63 -18.20
C LYS A 158 4.32 12.69 -18.45
N ALA A 159 3.55 12.10 -17.56
CA ALA A 159 2.09 12.17 -17.59
C ALA A 159 1.58 12.49 -16.18
N ASN A 160 0.81 13.56 -16.05
CA ASN A 160 0.18 13.95 -14.79
C ASN A 160 -1.25 13.43 -14.77
N TYR A 161 -1.71 12.98 -13.60
CA TYR A 161 -3.07 12.51 -13.42
C TYR A 161 -3.63 12.97 -12.07
N PHE A 162 -4.96 13.05 -12.02
CA PHE A 162 -5.71 13.31 -10.80
C PHE A 162 -6.63 12.13 -10.52
N ASP A 163 -6.78 11.82 -9.23
CA ASP A 163 -7.55 10.66 -8.82
C ASP A 163 -8.19 10.86 -7.44
N PHE A 164 -9.17 10.00 -7.16
CA PHE A 164 -9.98 10.04 -5.95
C PHE A 164 -10.18 8.63 -5.40
N ASN A 165 -9.94 8.47 -4.10
CA ASN A 165 -10.18 7.22 -3.39
C ASN A 165 -11.14 7.45 -2.23
N THR A 166 -11.93 6.43 -1.90
CA THR A 166 -12.86 6.44 -0.76
C THR A 166 -12.70 5.19 0.07
N SER A 167 -13.02 5.27 1.34
CA SER A 167 -13.00 4.11 2.23
C SER A 167 -14.04 4.18 3.33
N LEU A 168 -14.43 3.02 3.81
CA LEU A 168 -15.26 2.85 4.98
C LEU A 168 -14.56 1.91 5.94
N PHE A 169 -14.56 2.24 7.22
CA PHE A 169 -13.94 1.41 8.25
C PHE A 169 -14.84 1.31 9.47
N LEU A 170 -15.12 0.08 9.89
CA LEU A 170 -15.85 -0.26 11.10
C LEU A 170 -14.86 -0.85 12.10
N TYR A 171 -14.76 -0.21 13.26
CA TYR A 171 -13.81 -0.59 14.28
C TYR A 171 -14.50 -0.89 15.61
N SER A 172 -14.15 -2.04 16.18
CA SER A 172 -14.41 -2.39 17.57
C SER A 172 -13.13 -2.91 18.22
N ARG A 173 -13.11 -2.99 19.55
CA ARG A 173 -11.98 -3.57 20.30
C ARG A 173 -11.73 -5.05 20.00
N LYS A 174 -12.74 -5.77 19.50
CA LYS A 174 -12.67 -7.22 19.22
C LYS A 174 -12.45 -7.54 17.74
N TYR A 175 -13.07 -6.78 16.85
CA TYR A 175 -13.06 -7.02 15.41
C TYR A 175 -13.04 -5.69 14.67
N TRP A 176 -12.51 -5.71 13.46
CA TRP A 176 -12.54 -4.58 12.54
C TRP A 176 -12.70 -5.06 11.11
N ILE A 177 -13.35 -4.23 10.30
CA ILE A 177 -13.54 -4.48 8.88
C ILE A 177 -13.51 -3.14 8.15
N GLY A 178 -12.85 -3.11 7.01
CA GLY A 178 -12.77 -1.95 6.15
C GLY A 178 -12.86 -2.32 4.68
N THR A 179 -13.25 -1.33 3.89
CA THR A 179 -13.22 -1.38 2.44
C THR A 179 -12.64 -0.08 1.91
N THR A 180 -11.75 -0.16 0.93
CA THR A 180 -11.18 0.96 0.20
C THR A 180 -11.47 0.76 -1.28
N VAL A 181 -11.92 1.81 -1.96
CA VAL A 181 -12.04 1.86 -3.42
C VAL A 181 -11.08 2.93 -3.91
N GLU A 182 -10.10 2.50 -4.70
CA GLU A 182 -9.07 3.34 -5.31
C GLU A 182 -9.34 3.50 -6.80
N HIS A 183 -8.74 4.53 -7.40
CA HIS A 183 -8.85 4.81 -8.83
C HIS A 183 -10.29 5.08 -9.31
N MET A 184 -11.11 5.75 -8.48
CA MET A 184 -12.50 6.05 -8.83
C MET A 184 -12.61 6.92 -10.09
N MET A 185 -11.60 7.74 -10.37
CA MET A 185 -11.57 8.59 -11.57
C MET A 185 -11.00 7.88 -12.80
N GLN A 186 -10.49 6.65 -12.65
CA GLN A 186 -9.89 5.86 -13.72
C GLN A 186 -8.86 6.67 -14.55
N PRO A 187 -7.81 7.21 -13.90
CA PRO A 187 -6.84 8.07 -14.57
C PRO A 187 -6.17 7.34 -15.73
N SER A 188 -5.82 8.09 -16.78
CA SER A 188 -5.08 7.54 -17.93
C SER A 188 -3.58 7.47 -17.60
N TYR A 189 -2.99 6.30 -17.84
CA TYR A 189 -1.57 6.02 -17.65
C TYR A 189 -0.83 5.95 -18.99
N SER A 190 -0.99 6.97 -19.82
CA SER A 190 -0.38 6.98 -21.15
C SER A 190 0.50 8.21 -21.36
N PHE A 191 1.74 7.96 -21.80
CA PHE A 191 2.65 8.99 -22.33
C PHE A 191 2.25 9.43 -23.75
N LEU A 192 1.48 8.58 -24.42
CA LEU A 192 0.88 8.82 -25.72
C LEU A 192 -0.57 9.23 -25.47
N ASP A 193 -1.22 9.93 -26.40
CA ASP A 193 -2.63 10.35 -26.23
C ASP A 193 -3.62 9.17 -26.43
N ASP A 194 -3.28 8.02 -25.85
CA ASP A 194 -4.02 6.76 -25.90
C ASP A 194 -4.89 6.59 -24.64
N GLN A 195 -5.98 5.85 -24.80
CA GLN A 195 -7.00 5.63 -23.78
C GLN A 195 -6.63 4.45 -22.85
N ALA A 196 -5.43 4.46 -22.27
CA ALA A 196 -5.00 3.47 -21.29
C ALA A 196 -5.45 3.86 -19.88
N LYS A 197 -6.74 3.60 -19.56
CA LYS A 197 -7.31 3.94 -18.25
C LYS A 197 -7.00 2.90 -17.18
N THR A 198 -6.73 3.38 -15.98
CA THR A 198 -6.59 2.56 -14.77
C THR A 198 -7.94 2.02 -14.36
N SER A 199 -8.03 0.72 -14.12
CA SER A 199 -9.25 0.12 -13.57
C SER A 199 -9.38 0.44 -12.09
N MET A 200 -10.61 0.68 -11.63
CA MET A 200 -10.90 0.80 -10.20
C MET A 200 -10.39 -0.42 -9.44
N LYS A 201 -9.83 -0.19 -8.27
CA LYS A 201 -9.34 -1.22 -7.36
C LYS A 201 -10.19 -1.22 -6.10
N MET A 202 -10.63 -2.41 -5.69
CA MET A 202 -11.34 -2.59 -4.43
C MET A 202 -10.49 -3.42 -3.48
N VAL A 203 -10.32 -2.95 -2.26
CA VAL A 203 -9.61 -3.64 -1.18
C VAL A 203 -10.56 -3.81 -0.01
N VAL A 204 -10.79 -5.04 0.43
CA VAL A 204 -11.54 -5.38 1.64
C VAL A 204 -10.58 -5.95 2.65
N PHE A 205 -10.56 -5.43 3.86
CA PHE A 205 -9.63 -5.87 4.89
C PHE A 205 -10.30 -5.96 6.25
N GLY A 206 -9.72 -6.73 7.15
CA GLY A 206 -10.28 -6.86 8.48
C GLY A 206 -9.47 -7.79 9.35
N GLY A 207 -9.96 -7.97 10.56
CA GLY A 207 -9.33 -8.85 11.53
C GLY A 207 -10.09 -8.95 12.83
N MET A 208 -9.61 -9.84 13.69
CA MET A 208 -10.14 -10.06 15.03
C MET A 208 -9.04 -10.34 16.02
N ASN A 209 -9.18 -9.79 17.22
CA ASN A 209 -8.33 -10.12 18.36
C ASN A 209 -8.74 -11.49 18.92
N ILE A 210 -7.86 -12.48 18.81
CA ILE A 210 -8.09 -13.86 19.28
C ILE A 210 -7.63 -14.10 20.71
N TRP A 211 -6.61 -13.37 21.15
CA TRP A 211 -6.01 -13.58 22.44
C TRP A 211 -5.60 -12.24 23.05
N ARG A 212 -5.92 -12.07 24.34
CA ARG A 212 -5.53 -10.90 25.11
C ARG A 212 -5.21 -11.31 26.53
N GLU A 213 -3.94 -11.42 26.83
CA GLU A 213 -3.46 -11.71 28.19
C GLU A 213 -3.07 -10.41 28.88
N ARG A 214 -3.63 -10.18 30.07
CA ARG A 214 -3.17 -9.14 31.00
C ARG A 214 -2.26 -9.80 32.02
N VAL A 215 -0.95 -9.68 31.83
CA VAL A 215 0.06 -10.20 32.76
C VAL A 215 0.07 -9.39 34.08
N SER A 216 -0.22 -8.08 34.01
CA SER A 216 -0.35 -7.20 35.17
C SER A 216 -1.33 -6.05 34.91
N ARG A 217 -1.79 -5.34 35.95
CA ARG A 217 -2.58 -4.10 35.83
C ARG A 217 -1.78 -2.94 35.20
N ILE A 218 -0.45 -3.03 35.20
CA ILE A 218 0.46 -1.97 34.77
C ILE A 218 1.05 -2.24 33.38
N GLU A 219 1.09 -3.50 32.93
CA GLU A 219 1.63 -3.84 31.62
C GLU A 219 0.59 -3.75 30.50
N GLU A 220 1.02 -3.29 29.32
CA GLU A 220 0.19 -3.39 28.13
C GLU A 220 -0.07 -4.88 27.82
N PRO A 221 -1.33 -5.26 27.53
CA PRO A 221 -1.67 -6.66 27.32
C PRO A 221 -1.03 -7.18 26.04
N ARG A 222 -0.47 -8.39 26.10
CA ARG A 222 -0.08 -9.12 24.90
C ARG A 222 -1.32 -9.45 24.08
N ARG A 223 -1.22 -9.34 22.77
CA ARG A 223 -2.34 -9.56 21.85
C ARG A 223 -1.93 -10.48 20.74
N ALA A 224 -2.88 -11.29 20.28
CA ALA A 224 -2.78 -11.89 18.97
C ALA A 224 -4.03 -11.57 18.16
N ALA A 225 -3.83 -11.33 16.88
CA ALA A 225 -4.88 -11.00 15.94
C ALA A 225 -4.78 -11.89 14.70
N PHE A 226 -5.92 -12.33 14.19
CA PHE A 226 -6.03 -12.80 12.81
C PHE A 226 -6.49 -11.66 11.93
N CYS A 227 -5.92 -11.59 10.73
CA CYS A 227 -6.11 -10.52 9.77
C CYS A 227 -6.31 -11.11 8.38
N TYR A 228 -7.04 -10.39 7.55
CA TYR A 228 -7.21 -10.74 6.14
C TYR A 228 -7.24 -9.48 5.28
N ARG A 229 -6.91 -9.66 4.00
CA ARG A 229 -6.99 -8.63 2.97
C ARG A 229 -7.34 -9.28 1.64
N TYR A 230 -8.42 -8.82 1.04
CA TYR A 230 -8.83 -9.17 -0.31
C TYR A 230 -8.65 -7.95 -1.20
N GLU A 231 -8.06 -8.11 -2.37
CA GLU A 231 -7.99 -7.05 -3.38
C GLU A 231 -8.46 -7.57 -4.73
N HIS A 232 -9.14 -6.69 -5.46
CA HIS A 232 -9.64 -6.95 -6.80
C HIS A 232 -9.43 -5.73 -7.68
N GLN A 233 -8.76 -5.92 -8.81
CA GLN A 233 -8.51 -4.88 -9.80
C GLN A 233 -8.52 -5.50 -11.19
N HIS A 234 -9.49 -5.12 -12.02
CA HIS A 234 -9.68 -5.71 -13.35
C HIS A 234 -9.78 -7.25 -13.30
N ASN A 235 -8.80 -7.96 -13.88
CA ASN A 235 -8.75 -9.43 -13.90
C ASN A 235 -7.90 -10.01 -12.77
N PHE A 236 -7.28 -9.16 -11.95
CA PHE A 236 -6.45 -9.57 -10.83
C PHE A 236 -7.30 -9.63 -9.56
N SER A 237 -7.20 -10.75 -8.84
CA SER A 237 -7.82 -10.91 -7.52
C SER A 237 -6.86 -11.65 -6.61
N GLN A 238 -6.68 -11.15 -5.40
CA GLN A 238 -5.77 -11.72 -4.43
C GLN A 238 -6.39 -11.71 -3.04
N LEU A 239 -6.28 -12.83 -2.33
CA LEU A 239 -6.64 -12.94 -0.93
C LEU A 239 -5.43 -13.30 -0.09
N ASP A 240 -5.28 -12.55 0.99
CA ASP A 240 -4.19 -12.67 1.95
C ASP A 240 -4.80 -12.92 3.33
N PHE A 241 -4.19 -13.83 4.08
CA PHE A 241 -4.51 -14.05 5.49
C PHE A 241 -3.23 -14.04 6.30
N GLY A 242 -3.32 -13.53 7.51
CA GLY A 242 -2.18 -13.52 8.41
C GLY A 242 -2.58 -13.46 9.85
N ALA A 243 -1.58 -13.64 10.69
CA ALA A 243 -1.69 -13.46 12.11
C ALA A 243 -0.57 -12.54 12.59
N TYR A 244 -0.89 -11.75 13.61
CA TYR A 244 0.09 -11.00 14.35
C TYR A 244 0.07 -11.37 15.81
N TRP A 245 1.22 -11.25 16.43
CA TRP A 245 1.40 -11.25 17.86
C TRP A 245 2.09 -9.95 18.27
N TYR A 246 1.55 -9.32 19.30
CA TYR A 246 2.01 -8.04 19.81
C TYR A 246 2.36 -8.16 21.29
N SER A 247 3.48 -7.55 21.64
CA SER A 247 3.95 -7.31 22.99
C SER A 247 4.34 -5.83 23.11
N ARG A 248 4.68 -5.38 24.32
CA ARG A 248 5.06 -3.99 24.59
C ARG A 248 6.22 -3.49 23.72
N SER A 249 7.17 -4.38 23.39
CA SER A 249 8.40 -4.01 22.69
C SER A 249 8.65 -4.79 21.39
N LEU A 250 7.82 -5.79 21.10
CA LEU A 250 8.00 -6.71 19.99
C LEU A 250 6.68 -6.94 19.28
N GLU A 251 6.73 -6.97 17.96
CA GLU A 251 5.63 -7.39 17.10
C GLU A 251 6.16 -8.46 16.16
N PHE A 252 5.38 -9.51 15.95
CA PHE A 252 5.67 -10.55 14.97
C PHE A 252 4.43 -10.77 14.12
N GLY A 253 4.62 -10.94 12.82
CA GLY A 253 3.53 -11.21 11.89
C GLY A 253 3.92 -12.26 10.87
N ALA A 254 2.96 -13.11 10.52
CA ALA A 254 3.09 -14.08 9.45
C ALA A 254 1.87 -13.96 8.54
N TRP A 255 2.08 -13.89 7.22
CA TRP A 255 1.01 -13.88 6.24
C TRP A 255 1.23 -14.92 5.15
N TRP A 256 0.13 -15.49 4.68
CA TRP A 256 0.04 -16.17 3.41
C TRP A 256 -0.59 -15.21 2.41
N ARG A 257 0.11 -14.95 1.30
CA ARG A 257 -0.31 -14.04 0.25
C ARG A 257 -0.63 -14.79 -1.04
N GLY A 258 -1.63 -14.31 -1.77
CA GLY A 258 -1.93 -14.83 -3.11
C GLY A 258 -2.74 -16.13 -3.04
N ILE A 259 -3.73 -16.24 -2.16
CA ILE A 259 -4.65 -17.39 -2.20
C ILE A 259 -5.65 -17.13 -3.35
N PRO A 260 -5.66 -17.94 -4.42
CA PRO A 260 -6.58 -17.74 -5.53
C PRO A 260 -8.00 -18.15 -5.10
N VAL A 261 -8.85 -17.17 -4.79
CA VAL A 261 -10.24 -17.41 -4.36
C VAL A 261 -11.17 -17.69 -5.54
N PHE A 262 -10.94 -16.99 -6.64
CA PHE A 262 -11.75 -17.08 -7.85
C PHE A 262 -10.88 -17.62 -8.97
N LYS A 263 -11.26 -18.78 -9.52
CA LYS A 263 -10.60 -19.37 -10.68
C LYS A 263 -10.87 -18.46 -11.87
N ASN A 264 -9.83 -17.80 -12.39
CA ASN A 264 -10.00 -16.96 -13.55
C ASN A 264 -10.05 -17.85 -14.80
N GLU A 265 -11.25 -18.13 -15.32
CA GLU A 265 -11.46 -19.09 -16.42
C GLU A 265 -10.75 -18.68 -17.73
N ASN A 266 -10.35 -17.40 -17.85
CA ASN A 266 -9.66 -16.84 -19.01
C ASN A 266 -8.13 -16.90 -18.91
N LEU A 267 -7.57 -17.24 -17.75
CA LEU A 267 -6.14 -17.53 -17.57
C LEU A 267 -6.03 -19.06 -17.50
N GLY A 268 -5.30 -19.66 -18.44
CA GLY A 268 -5.15 -21.12 -18.52
C GLY A 268 -4.80 -21.76 -17.18
N THR A 269 -5.13 -23.04 -17.05
CA THR A 269 -5.11 -23.87 -15.82
C THR A 269 -3.75 -24.03 -15.10
N HIS A 270 -2.76 -23.20 -15.41
CA HIS A 270 -1.38 -23.27 -14.89
C HIS A 270 -1.03 -22.22 -13.83
N TYR A 271 -1.87 -21.22 -13.57
CA TYR A 271 -1.58 -20.17 -12.58
C TYR A 271 -2.37 -20.37 -11.29
N LEU A 272 -1.93 -21.33 -10.47
CA LEU A 272 -2.24 -21.34 -9.04
C LEU A 272 -1.28 -20.34 -8.35
N ASP A 273 -1.58 -19.05 -8.48
CA ASP A 273 -0.70 -17.94 -8.08
C ASP A 273 -0.63 -17.74 -6.55
N ASN A 274 -0.05 -18.70 -5.82
CA ASN A 274 0.47 -18.38 -4.49
C ASN A 274 1.67 -17.44 -4.67
N ASP A 275 1.57 -16.21 -4.17
CA ASP A 275 2.62 -15.21 -4.36
C ASP A 275 3.77 -15.45 -3.37
N ALA A 276 3.48 -15.35 -2.07
CA ALA A 276 4.49 -15.44 -1.03
C ALA A 276 3.97 -15.79 0.37
N VAL A 277 4.86 -16.34 1.20
CA VAL A 277 4.73 -16.31 2.66
C VAL A 277 5.53 -15.13 3.20
N VAL A 278 4.87 -14.24 3.93
CA VAL A 278 5.46 -13.05 4.53
C VAL A 278 5.79 -13.35 5.98
N LEU A 279 7.02 -13.06 6.39
CA LEU A 279 7.39 -13.02 7.79
C LEU A 279 7.80 -11.60 8.15
N SER A 280 7.33 -11.11 9.29
CA SER A 280 7.58 -9.75 9.76
C SER A 280 7.90 -9.73 11.25
N ALA A 281 8.79 -8.81 11.62
CA ALA A 281 9.14 -8.52 12.99
C ALA A 281 9.32 -7.01 13.16
N ALA A 282 8.88 -6.46 14.29
CA ALA A 282 9.11 -5.07 14.64
C ALA A 282 9.57 -4.89 16.09
N LEU A 283 10.46 -3.91 16.29
CA LEU A 283 10.89 -3.43 17.60
C LEU A 283 10.15 -2.14 17.93
N VAL A 284 9.50 -2.11 19.09
CA VAL A 284 8.78 -0.92 19.59
C VAL A 284 9.51 -0.38 20.81
N THR A 285 10.01 0.84 20.72
CA THR A 285 10.72 1.52 21.81
C THR A 285 10.21 2.94 21.95
N GLY A 286 9.32 3.14 22.93
CA GLY A 286 8.66 4.42 23.15
C GLY A 286 7.87 4.84 21.90
N SER A 287 8.26 5.96 21.31
CA SER A 287 7.63 6.52 20.12
C SER A 287 8.11 5.96 18.79
N PHE A 288 9.15 5.13 18.81
CA PHE A 288 9.74 4.57 17.60
C PHE A 288 9.31 3.13 17.43
N ARG A 289 8.90 2.79 16.20
CA ARG A 289 8.68 1.42 15.77
C ARG A 289 9.49 1.17 14.51
N PHE A 290 10.35 0.16 14.56
CA PHE A 290 11.17 -0.28 13.44
C PHE A 290 10.73 -1.67 13.03
N GLY A 291 10.16 -1.79 11.84
CA GLY A 291 9.68 -3.05 11.29
C GLY A 291 10.54 -3.53 10.12
N TYR A 292 10.68 -4.84 10.01
CA TYR A 292 11.25 -5.50 8.85
C TYR A 292 10.38 -6.69 8.46
N SER A 293 10.20 -6.89 7.16
CA SER A 293 9.54 -8.09 6.64
C SER A 293 10.25 -8.64 5.42
N TYR A 294 10.08 -9.94 5.23
CA TYR A 294 10.61 -10.69 4.12
C TYR A 294 9.52 -11.56 3.49
N ASP A 295 9.35 -11.41 2.18
CA ASP A 295 8.45 -12.21 1.37
C ASP A 295 9.21 -13.40 0.77
N ILE A 296 8.88 -14.58 1.26
CA ILE A 296 9.35 -15.84 0.71
C ILE A 296 8.43 -16.18 -0.46
N GLN A 297 8.92 -15.98 -1.68
CA GLN A 297 8.17 -16.31 -2.90
C GLN A 297 7.81 -17.80 -2.94
N THR A 298 6.57 -18.09 -3.28
CA THR A 298 6.05 -19.45 -3.47
C THR A 298 5.61 -19.72 -4.91
N SER A 299 5.61 -18.68 -5.76
CA SER A 299 5.32 -18.75 -7.20
C SER A 299 6.48 -19.32 -8.02
N ASP A 300 6.28 -19.50 -9.33
CA ASP A 300 7.31 -19.96 -10.28
C ASP A 300 8.55 -19.04 -10.35
N LEU A 301 8.47 -17.83 -9.77
CA LEU A 301 9.61 -16.93 -9.60
C LEU A 301 10.51 -17.29 -8.40
N ALA A 302 10.11 -18.28 -7.60
CA ALA A 302 10.86 -18.79 -6.47
C ALA A 302 12.24 -19.31 -6.93
N GLY A 303 13.31 -18.71 -6.40
CA GLY A 303 14.70 -19.07 -6.70
C GLY A 303 15.46 -18.05 -7.56
N PHE A 304 14.78 -17.19 -8.32
CA PHE A 304 15.41 -16.14 -9.14
C PHE A 304 15.16 -14.73 -8.61
N GLY A 305 13.99 -14.50 -8.01
CA GLY A 305 13.61 -13.17 -7.51
C GLY A 305 14.39 -12.73 -6.27
N GLY A 306 14.72 -13.65 -5.35
CA GLY A 306 15.32 -13.29 -4.06
C GLY A 306 14.31 -12.69 -3.07
N GLY A 307 13.02 -12.97 -3.24
CA GLY A 307 11.97 -12.49 -2.34
C GLY A 307 11.66 -11.01 -2.46
N ALA A 308 11.04 -10.44 -1.44
CA ALA A 308 10.92 -9.00 -1.29
C ALA A 308 11.28 -8.59 0.15
N HIS A 309 12.06 -7.53 0.27
CA HIS A 309 12.49 -6.97 1.54
C HIS A 309 11.74 -5.68 1.79
N GLU A 310 11.20 -5.50 2.99
CA GLU A 310 10.53 -4.27 3.36
C GLU A 310 10.95 -3.79 4.74
N ILE A 311 11.23 -2.50 4.85
CA ILE A 311 11.60 -1.80 6.07
C ILE A 311 10.53 -0.77 6.35
N SER A 312 10.07 -0.68 7.60
CA SER A 312 9.16 0.34 8.06
C SER A 312 9.72 1.08 9.27
N ILE A 313 9.50 2.39 9.30
CA ILE A 313 9.81 3.24 10.44
C ILE A 313 8.56 4.06 10.75
N ILE A 314 8.04 3.91 11.96
CA ILE A 314 6.92 4.70 12.45
C ILE A 314 7.37 5.50 13.66
N ILE A 315 7.04 6.79 13.65
CA ILE A 315 7.29 7.73 14.74
C ILE A 315 5.96 8.28 15.22
N GLU A 316 5.59 8.00 16.47
CA GLU A 316 4.37 8.51 17.11
C GLU A 316 4.73 9.62 18.11
N PHE A 317 4.52 10.87 17.72
CA PHE A 317 4.84 12.03 18.54
C PHE A 317 3.93 12.17 19.76
N GLY A 318 2.73 11.57 19.74
CA GLY A 318 1.83 11.56 20.90
C GLY A 318 2.47 10.94 22.15
N ASP A 319 3.35 9.95 21.96
CA ASP A 319 4.05 9.25 23.04
C ASP A 319 5.31 10.01 23.52
N ILE A 320 5.93 10.85 22.67
CA ILE A 320 7.14 11.64 23.02
C ILE A 320 6.83 12.67 24.11
N PHE A 321 5.66 13.29 24.02
CA PHE A 321 5.27 14.39 24.92
C PHE A 321 4.36 13.93 26.06
N GLY A 322 4.08 12.63 26.19
CA GLY A 322 3.18 12.08 27.21
C GLY A 322 1.72 12.54 27.06
N CYS A 323 1.35 13.08 25.90
CA CYS A 323 0.06 13.71 25.67
C CYS A 323 -0.92 12.79 24.94
N GLY A 324 -0.46 11.68 24.34
CA GLY A 324 -1.31 10.71 23.65
C GLY A 324 -2.25 11.39 22.65
N ALA A 325 -3.56 11.09 22.76
CA ALA A 325 -4.64 11.71 21.99
C ALA A 325 -4.74 13.25 22.10
N GLN A 326 -4.09 13.86 23.10
CA GLN A 326 -4.15 15.28 23.42
C GLN A 326 -2.95 16.06 22.86
N TYR A 327 -2.20 15.50 21.91
CA TYR A 327 -0.97 16.12 21.41
C TYR A 327 -1.16 17.59 20.98
N LEU A 328 -2.22 17.87 20.22
CA LEU A 328 -2.53 19.23 19.76
C LEU A 328 -2.94 20.13 20.94
N ASP A 329 -3.71 19.63 21.91
CA ASP A 329 -4.10 20.38 23.12
C ASP A 329 -2.90 20.67 24.02
N CYS A 330 -1.93 19.77 24.10
CA CYS A 330 -0.67 19.96 24.81
C CYS A 330 0.23 20.99 24.13
N PHE A 331 0.39 20.89 22.82
CA PHE A 331 1.19 21.82 22.03
C PHE A 331 0.56 23.23 22.05
N THR A 332 -0.75 23.32 21.87
CA THR A 332 -1.50 24.57 21.93
C THR A 332 -1.52 25.18 23.32
N LYS A 333 -1.64 24.39 24.40
CA LYS A 333 -1.43 24.89 25.78
C LYS A 333 -0.04 25.48 26.00
N ARG A 334 1.02 24.87 25.43
CA ARG A 334 2.38 25.43 25.46
C ARG A 334 2.52 26.69 24.59
N ALA A 335 1.70 26.81 23.54
CA ALA A 335 1.63 27.96 22.64
C ALA A 335 0.57 29.01 23.03
N GLY A 336 -0.07 28.91 24.21
CA GLY A 336 -1.06 29.89 24.69
C GLY A 336 -2.46 29.82 24.07
N LEU A 337 -2.81 28.72 23.39
CA LEU A 337 -4.10 28.50 22.73
C LEU A 337 -4.93 27.46 23.52
N HIS A 338 -6.16 27.80 23.90
CA HIS A 338 -7.04 26.94 24.72
C HIS A 338 -8.11 26.23 23.87
N PHE A 339 -8.16 24.90 23.95
CA PHE A 339 -9.25 24.08 23.40
C PHE A 339 -9.94 23.24 24.50
N ASN A 340 -11.24 22.98 24.32
CA ASN A 340 -12.17 22.52 25.37
C ASN A 340 -12.06 21.01 25.68
N LYS A 341 -12.40 20.61 26.92
CA LYS A 341 -11.98 19.37 27.63
C LYS A 341 -12.85 18.11 27.41
N GLU A 342 -13.62 17.96 26.34
CA GLU A 342 -14.44 16.76 26.15
C GLU A 342 -13.71 15.71 25.30
N GLN A 343 -13.40 14.53 25.88
CA GLN A 343 -12.61 13.49 25.20
C GLN A 343 -13.18 12.07 25.37
N PRO A 344 -13.35 11.31 24.27
CA PRO A 344 -13.49 9.87 24.32
C PRO A 344 -12.13 9.16 24.50
N ARG A 345 -12.14 8.07 25.26
CA ARG A 345 -10.96 7.26 25.66
C ARG A 345 -10.22 6.66 24.45
N ASN A 346 -8.95 7.06 24.27
CA ASN A 346 -7.86 6.40 23.55
C ASN A 346 -8.26 5.30 22.55
N LEU A 347 -8.24 5.65 21.26
CA LEU A 347 -7.88 4.68 20.21
C LEU A 347 -6.37 4.76 20.00
N LYS A 348 -5.65 3.84 20.61
CA LYS A 348 -4.55 3.24 19.88
C LYS A 348 -5.15 2.03 19.18
N ILE A 349 -5.34 2.14 17.85
CA ILE A 349 -5.53 0.95 17.02
C ILE A 349 -4.18 0.26 16.99
N TYR A 350 -3.93 -0.50 18.05
CA TYR A 350 -2.98 -1.59 17.96
C TYR A 350 -3.72 -2.64 17.15
N TYR A 351 -3.32 -2.77 15.88
CA TYR A 351 -3.74 -3.84 15.00
C TYR A 351 -3.40 -5.22 15.59
#